data_AF-A0A507AUL4-F1
#
_entry.id   AF-A0A507AUL4-F1
#
_cell.length_a   1.000
_cell.length_b   1.000
_cell.length_c   1.000
_cell.angle_alpha   90.00
_cell.angle_beta   90.00
_cell.angle_gamma   90.00
#
_symmetry.space_group_name_H-M   'P 1'
#
loop_
_entity.id
_entity.type
_entity.pdbx_description
1 polymer ?
#
loop_
_entity_poly.entity_id
_entity_poly.type
_entity_poly.pdbx_seq_one_letter_code
_entity_poly.pdbx_strand_id
1 'polypeptide(L)'
;MPELEDITYSRDATIAAVTDYYQFLTRMYMKDSHIIYPPAEGWPSIVNADPETLRALGKSDEVIALLAHLPYIRRTGNWDRDAEAIPYCYFADWQYLIARLCDPTWHTTAEHLRLFTEGCDFDNLSSPHVVGLTDAGRDDPVMILDTERGIVHWEEPDWKIRIEHFQEQIYYDPPEDTPQAEADWRCEPAWSVPYFFGHVLQSQFTSLYWIPISQQSVRPTAGSKLPEDVDMVHRVREIYRQSGWPDDEGYDKDECLEAVRNALAEEYPDHTCGRKGSDD
;
A
#
# COMPACT_ATOMS: atom_id res chain seq x y z
N MET A 1 4.96 -1.36 24.72
CA MET A 1 4.82 -0.67 23.44
C MET A 1 6.20 -0.16 23.09
N PRO A 2 6.61 -0.27 21.82
CA PRO A 2 7.91 0.22 21.39
C PRO A 2 7.98 1.73 21.58
N GLU A 3 9.12 2.20 22.08
CA GLU A 3 9.42 3.63 22.18
C GLU A 3 10.05 4.10 20.87
N LEU A 4 9.79 5.35 20.49
CA LEU A 4 10.32 5.91 19.25
C LEU A 4 11.86 5.93 19.22
N GLU A 5 12.48 6.11 20.39
CA GLU A 5 13.94 6.13 20.55
C GLU A 5 14.62 4.80 20.21
N ASP A 6 13.87 3.69 20.26
CA ASP A 6 14.36 2.36 19.90
C ASP A 6 14.36 2.10 18.38
N ILE A 7 13.82 3.05 17.60
CA ILE A 7 13.62 2.91 16.15
C ILE A 7 14.62 3.79 15.44
N THR A 8 15.28 3.21 14.44
CA THR A 8 16.20 3.93 13.57
C THR A 8 15.81 3.66 12.14
N TYR A 9 15.64 4.73 11.36
CA TYR A 9 15.42 4.61 9.94
C TYR A 9 16.59 3.91 9.24
N SER A 10 16.27 3.01 8.33
CA SER A 10 17.23 2.39 7.42
C SER A 10 16.58 2.24 6.05
N ARG A 11 17.14 2.92 5.05
CA ARG A 11 16.69 2.82 3.67
C ARG A 11 16.67 1.37 3.18
N ASP A 12 17.72 0.61 3.47
CA ASP A 12 17.83 -0.79 3.06
C ASP A 12 16.76 -1.66 3.73
N ALA A 13 16.49 -1.43 5.02
CA ALA A 13 15.43 -2.14 5.73
C ALA A 13 14.04 -1.78 5.21
N THR A 14 13.83 -0.51 4.81
CA THR A 14 12.60 -0.07 4.14
C THR A 14 12.41 -0.75 2.78
N ILE A 15 13.45 -0.76 1.95
CA ILE A 15 13.41 -1.44 0.64
C ILE A 15 13.12 -2.92 0.82
N ALA A 16 13.79 -3.58 1.77
CA ALA A 16 13.55 -4.99 2.08
C ALA A 16 12.10 -5.23 2.54
N ALA A 17 11.58 -4.44 3.49
CA ALA A 17 10.22 -4.60 4.01
C ALA A 17 9.14 -4.45 2.92
N VAL A 18 9.28 -3.45 2.05
CA VAL A 18 8.36 -3.25 0.91
C VAL A 18 8.49 -4.40 -0.10
N THR A 19 9.73 -4.81 -0.41
CA THR A 19 10.00 -5.92 -1.33
C THR A 19 9.38 -7.22 -0.84
N ASP A 20 9.59 -7.57 0.42
CA ASP A 20 9.09 -8.79 1.04
C ASP A 20 7.56 -8.82 1.06
N TYR A 21 6.93 -7.67 1.34
CA TYR A 21 5.48 -7.54 1.27
C TYR A 21 4.95 -7.74 -0.15
N TYR A 22 5.54 -7.12 -1.17
CA TYR A 22 5.10 -7.33 -2.55
C TYR A 22 5.31 -8.76 -3.02
N GLN A 23 6.43 -9.39 -2.66
CA GLN A 23 6.65 -10.81 -2.93
C GLN A 23 5.64 -11.70 -2.21
N PHE A 24 5.24 -11.35 -0.98
CA PHE A 24 4.16 -12.03 -0.29
C PHE A 24 2.84 -11.92 -1.08
N LEU A 25 2.50 -10.74 -1.61
CA LEU A 25 1.30 -10.57 -2.43
C LEU A 25 1.35 -11.41 -3.72
N THR A 26 2.52 -11.55 -4.37
CA THR A 26 2.66 -12.39 -5.57
C THR A 26 2.61 -13.88 -5.28
N ARG A 27 3.05 -14.31 -4.09
CA ARG A 27 2.84 -15.68 -3.60
C ARG A 27 1.36 -15.96 -3.36
N MET A 28 0.61 -15.00 -2.82
CA MET A 28 -0.79 -15.19 -2.47
C MET A 28 -1.76 -15.07 -3.66
N TYR A 29 -1.69 -14.00 -4.46
CA TYR A 29 -2.70 -13.81 -5.52
C TYR A 29 -2.23 -12.96 -6.70
N MET A 30 -1.29 -12.05 -6.50
CA MET A 30 -0.87 -11.11 -7.53
C MET A 30 0.00 -11.81 -8.60
N LYS A 31 -0.03 -11.32 -9.84
CA LYS A 31 0.93 -11.78 -10.87
C LYS A 31 2.30 -11.17 -10.58
N ASP A 32 3.36 -11.95 -10.77
CA ASP A 32 4.73 -11.44 -10.61
C ASP A 32 5.04 -10.28 -11.57
N SER A 33 4.38 -10.25 -12.74
CA SER A 33 4.53 -9.19 -13.74
C SER A 33 3.94 -7.83 -13.31
N HIS A 34 3.16 -7.79 -12.24
CA HIS A 34 2.71 -6.55 -11.61
C HIS A 34 3.83 -5.87 -10.82
N ILE A 35 4.85 -6.60 -10.35
CA ILE A 35 5.94 -5.99 -9.59
C ILE A 35 7.07 -5.60 -10.53
N ILE A 36 7.55 -4.36 -10.38
CA ILE A 36 8.73 -3.86 -11.08
C ILE A 36 9.82 -3.53 -10.07
N TYR A 37 11.06 -3.87 -10.43
CA TYR A 37 12.24 -3.69 -9.59
C TYR A 37 13.17 -2.62 -10.18
N PRO A 38 13.73 -1.75 -9.32
CA PRO A 38 14.61 -0.69 -9.77
C PRO A 38 15.92 -1.26 -10.33
N PRO A 39 16.54 -0.58 -11.32
CA PRO A 39 17.96 -0.77 -11.62
C PRO A 39 18.84 -0.47 -10.40
N ALA A 40 20.10 -0.92 -10.44
CA ALA A 40 21.06 -0.67 -9.36
C ALA A 40 21.32 0.82 -9.08
N GLU A 41 21.26 1.64 -10.12
CA GLU A 41 21.41 3.12 -10.03
C GLU A 41 20.09 3.83 -9.69
N GLY A 42 19.00 3.09 -9.49
CA GLY A 42 17.66 3.62 -9.27
C GLY A 42 16.86 3.85 -10.55
N TRP A 43 15.60 4.23 -10.39
CA TRP A 43 14.66 4.46 -11.48
C TRP A 43 15.07 5.64 -12.37
N PRO A 44 15.23 5.43 -13.69
CA PRO A 44 15.64 6.50 -14.61
C PRO A 44 14.69 7.71 -14.63
N SER A 45 13.40 7.49 -14.39
CA SER A 45 12.40 8.57 -14.30
C SER A 45 12.56 9.45 -13.09
N ILE A 46 13.29 9.00 -12.07
CA ILE A 46 13.55 9.76 -10.83
C ILE A 46 14.98 10.32 -10.87
N VAL A 47 15.99 9.49 -11.12
CA VAL A 47 17.39 9.92 -11.03
C VAL A 47 17.81 10.89 -12.15
N ASN A 48 17.12 10.86 -13.30
CA ASN A 48 17.35 11.79 -14.40
C ASN A 48 16.28 12.89 -14.48
N ALA A 49 15.37 12.96 -13.50
CA ALA A 49 14.35 14.00 -13.47
C ALA A 49 15.00 15.38 -13.33
N ASP A 50 14.30 16.39 -13.84
CA ASP A 50 14.74 17.77 -13.70
C ASP A 50 14.80 18.17 -12.21
N PRO A 51 15.93 18.74 -11.72
CA PRO A 51 16.07 19.09 -10.31
C PRO A 51 15.09 20.16 -9.81
N GLU A 52 14.60 21.07 -10.67
CA GLU A 52 13.56 22.02 -10.26
C GLU A 52 12.23 21.31 -10.02
N THR A 53 11.89 20.35 -10.88
CA THR A 53 10.71 19.50 -10.74
C THR A 53 10.73 18.67 -9.46
N LEU A 54 11.87 18.03 -9.13
CA LEU A 54 12.01 17.28 -7.88
C LEU A 54 11.94 18.19 -6.65
N ARG A 55 12.57 19.38 -6.71
CA ARG A 55 12.47 20.37 -5.63
C ARG A 55 11.04 20.85 -5.40
N ALA A 56 10.21 20.90 -6.44
CA ALA A 56 8.81 21.28 -6.31
C ALA A 56 7.99 20.29 -5.45
N LEU A 57 8.43 19.03 -5.33
CA LEU A 57 7.83 18.06 -4.39
C LEU A 57 8.07 18.41 -2.92
N GLY A 58 9.04 19.29 -2.63
CA GLY A 58 9.37 19.69 -1.26
C GLY A 58 9.92 18.55 -0.39
N LYS A 59 10.40 17.46 -1.01
CA LYS A 59 10.94 16.28 -0.32
C LYS A 59 12.46 16.34 -0.21
N SER A 60 12.98 15.74 0.86
CA SER A 60 14.40 15.63 1.13
C SER A 60 15.09 14.69 0.13
N ASP A 61 16.40 14.87 -0.03
CA ASP A 61 17.22 13.99 -0.88
C ASP A 61 17.13 12.52 -0.43
N GLU A 62 16.94 12.27 0.87
CA GLU A 62 16.75 10.93 1.42
C GLU A 62 15.46 10.27 0.90
N VAL A 63 14.34 11.00 0.93
CA VAL A 63 13.06 10.51 0.39
C VAL A 63 13.19 10.24 -1.11
N ILE A 64 13.77 11.18 -1.87
CA ILE A 64 13.95 11.00 -3.32
C ILE A 64 14.85 9.79 -3.63
N ALA A 65 15.93 9.61 -2.86
CA ALA A 65 16.82 8.47 -3.00
C ALA A 65 16.13 7.15 -2.66
N LEU A 66 15.29 7.10 -1.63
CA LEU A 66 14.46 5.93 -1.32
C LEU A 66 13.49 5.62 -2.47
N LEU A 67 12.73 6.61 -2.95
CA LEU A 67 11.77 6.41 -4.05
C LEU A 67 12.46 5.90 -5.33
N ALA A 68 13.68 6.38 -5.62
CA ALA A 68 14.45 5.86 -6.75
C ALA A 68 14.78 4.36 -6.63
N HIS A 69 14.76 3.77 -5.43
CA HIS A 69 15.22 2.40 -5.16
C HIS A 69 14.15 1.48 -4.56
N LEU A 70 12.89 1.92 -4.47
CA LEU A 70 11.80 1.03 -4.10
C LEU A 70 11.36 0.17 -5.30
N PRO A 71 10.97 -1.11 -5.09
CA PRO A 71 10.11 -1.78 -6.05
C PRO A 71 8.72 -1.14 -6.04
N TYR A 72 7.97 -1.31 -7.11
CA TYR A 72 6.61 -0.81 -7.23
C TYR A 72 5.65 -1.87 -7.76
N ILE A 73 4.40 -1.84 -7.27
CA ILE A 73 3.28 -2.45 -7.99
C ILE A 73 2.99 -1.52 -9.17
N ARG A 74 3.25 -1.99 -10.38
CA ARG A 74 3.17 -1.22 -11.61
C ARG A 74 1.79 -0.59 -11.76
N ARG A 75 1.77 0.74 -11.90
CA ARG A 75 0.59 1.50 -12.27
C ARG A 75 0.58 1.73 -13.78
N THR A 76 -0.56 1.46 -14.39
CA THR A 76 -0.80 1.71 -15.82
C THR A 76 -1.81 2.84 -16.03
N GLY A 77 -2.47 3.31 -14.96
CA GLY A 77 -3.59 4.23 -15.04
C GLY A 77 -4.83 3.57 -15.65
N ASN A 78 -4.85 2.24 -15.75
CA ASN A 78 -5.96 1.47 -16.26
C ASN A 78 -6.53 0.61 -15.13
N TRP A 79 -7.76 0.95 -14.74
CA TRP A 79 -8.50 0.25 -13.70
C TRP A 79 -8.61 -1.28 -13.92
N ASP A 80 -8.68 -1.73 -15.17
CA ASP A 80 -8.74 -3.16 -15.49
C ASP A 80 -7.42 -3.90 -15.18
N ARG A 81 -6.29 -3.20 -15.18
CA ARG A 81 -4.94 -3.80 -15.12
C ARG A 81 -4.25 -3.61 -13.79
N ASP A 82 -4.54 -2.51 -13.11
CA ASP A 82 -3.85 -2.14 -11.88
C ASP A 82 -4.30 -3.02 -10.71
N ALA A 83 -3.34 -3.46 -9.90
CA ALA A 83 -3.57 -4.38 -8.79
C ALA A 83 -3.64 -3.62 -7.46
N GLU A 84 -4.70 -3.88 -6.70
CA GLU A 84 -4.87 -3.39 -5.34
C GLU A 84 -3.81 -4.03 -4.42
N ALA A 85 -3.16 -3.25 -3.55
CA ALA A 85 -2.22 -3.79 -2.56
C ALA A 85 -2.94 -4.18 -1.27
N ILE A 86 -3.97 -3.41 -0.93
CA ILE A 86 -4.92 -3.61 0.17
C ILE A 86 -6.33 -3.37 -0.40
N PRO A 87 -7.42 -3.73 0.31
CA PRO A 87 -8.75 -3.59 -0.27
C PRO A 87 -9.04 -2.18 -0.80
N TYR A 88 -9.47 -2.12 -2.06
CA TYR A 88 -9.86 -0.90 -2.77
C TYR A 88 -8.76 0.15 -3.00
N CYS A 89 -7.52 -0.08 -2.58
CA CYS A 89 -6.45 0.92 -2.64
C CYS A 89 -5.22 0.41 -3.41
N TYR A 90 -4.65 1.29 -4.21
CA TYR A 90 -3.37 1.08 -4.91
C TYR A 90 -2.24 1.71 -4.12
N PHE A 91 -1.05 1.10 -4.18
CA PHE A 91 0.16 1.74 -3.68
C PHE A 91 0.78 2.64 -4.73
N ALA A 92 1.41 3.72 -4.28
CA ALA A 92 2.01 4.75 -5.12
C ALA A 92 3.21 4.20 -5.89
N ASP A 93 3.06 4.10 -7.21
CA ASP A 93 4.16 3.86 -8.15
C ASP A 93 4.87 5.19 -8.44
N TRP A 94 5.77 5.61 -7.55
CA TRP A 94 6.40 6.92 -7.65
C TRP A 94 7.28 7.10 -8.89
N GLN A 95 7.83 6.02 -9.46
CA GLN A 95 8.56 6.12 -10.72
C GLN A 95 7.62 6.54 -11.87
N TYR A 96 6.38 6.06 -11.84
CA TYR A 96 5.33 6.46 -12.79
C TYR A 96 4.80 7.87 -12.49
N LEU A 97 4.56 8.19 -11.21
CA LEU A 97 4.06 9.51 -10.81
C LEU A 97 5.05 10.63 -11.14
N ILE A 98 6.35 10.43 -10.88
CA ILE A 98 7.39 11.42 -11.21
C ILE A 98 7.57 11.53 -12.73
N ALA A 99 7.46 10.43 -13.48
CA ALA A 99 7.45 10.50 -14.94
C ALA A 99 6.30 11.37 -15.47
N ARG A 100 5.10 11.25 -14.89
CA ARG A 100 3.95 12.11 -15.21
C ARG A 100 4.17 13.56 -14.83
N LEU A 101 4.81 13.82 -13.69
CA LEU A 101 5.15 15.17 -13.26
C LEU A 101 6.13 15.85 -14.24
N CYS A 102 7.06 15.09 -14.80
CA CYS A 102 8.05 15.60 -15.77
C CYS A 102 7.50 15.73 -17.21
N ASP A 103 6.34 15.15 -17.51
CA ASP A 103 5.76 15.16 -18.85
C ASP A 103 4.82 16.37 -19.02
N PRO A 104 5.17 17.35 -19.87
CA PRO A 104 4.39 18.59 -20.03
C PRO A 104 3.02 18.37 -20.68
N THR A 105 2.73 17.17 -21.21
CA THR A 105 1.39 16.84 -21.72
C THR A 105 0.39 16.59 -20.60
N TRP A 106 0.89 16.27 -19.39
CA TRP A 106 0.08 16.13 -18.19
C TRP A 106 0.10 17.45 -17.41
N HIS A 107 -1.06 17.85 -16.90
CA HIS A 107 -1.20 19.05 -16.05
C HIS A 107 -1.02 18.69 -14.56
N THR A 108 -0.19 17.68 -14.28
CA THR A 108 0.09 17.21 -12.92
C THR A 108 1.13 18.13 -12.29
N THR A 109 0.85 18.61 -11.08
CA THR A 109 1.80 19.42 -10.30
C THR A 109 2.30 18.59 -9.12
N ALA A 110 3.37 19.05 -8.48
CA ALA A 110 3.87 18.43 -7.26
C ALA A 110 2.82 18.44 -6.14
N GLU A 111 2.06 19.53 -6.02
CA GLU A 111 0.91 19.67 -5.13
C GLU A 111 -0.18 18.62 -5.43
N HIS A 112 -0.52 18.41 -6.71
CA HIS A 112 -1.47 17.35 -7.08
C HIS A 112 -0.99 15.97 -6.62
N LEU A 113 0.30 15.64 -6.81
CA LEU A 113 0.83 14.36 -6.37
C LEU A 113 0.75 14.21 -4.86
N ARG A 114 1.19 15.21 -4.10
CA ARG A 114 1.10 15.20 -2.64
C ARG A 114 -0.34 15.09 -2.16
N LEU A 115 -1.27 15.83 -2.75
CA LEU A 115 -2.68 15.72 -2.42
C LEU A 115 -3.23 14.29 -2.63
N PHE A 116 -2.84 13.61 -3.71
CA PHE A 116 -3.32 12.25 -4.01
C PHE A 116 -2.67 11.15 -3.17
N THR A 117 -1.42 11.33 -2.76
CA THR A 117 -0.67 10.30 -2.01
C THR A 117 -0.63 10.55 -0.51
N GLU A 118 -0.70 11.81 -0.10
CA GLU A 118 -0.56 12.24 1.28
C GLU A 118 -1.87 12.74 1.88
N GLY A 119 -2.88 13.08 1.07
CA GLY A 119 -4.16 13.60 1.57
C GLY A 119 -4.16 15.11 1.80
N CYS A 120 -5.35 15.66 2.02
CA CYS A 120 -5.59 17.11 2.05
C CYS A 120 -4.90 17.80 3.24
N ASP A 121 -4.89 17.14 4.40
CA ASP A 121 -4.33 17.70 5.62
C ASP A 121 -2.80 17.70 5.59
N PHE A 122 -2.19 16.71 4.94
CA PHE A 122 -0.75 16.62 4.72
C PHE A 122 -0.23 17.54 3.61
N ASP A 123 -1.01 17.79 2.54
CA ASP A 123 -0.53 18.65 1.45
C ASP A 123 -0.25 20.10 1.92
N ASN A 124 -0.98 20.57 2.93
CA ASN A 124 -0.73 21.87 3.57
C ASN A 124 0.59 21.92 4.38
N LEU A 125 1.19 20.77 4.65
CA LEU A 125 2.39 20.60 5.48
C LEU A 125 3.51 20.00 4.64
N SER A 126 4.37 20.86 4.09
CA SER A 126 5.53 20.44 3.31
C SER A 126 6.64 19.86 4.20
N SER A 127 6.35 18.76 4.92
CA SER A 127 7.37 18.04 5.68
C SER A 127 8.27 17.26 4.69
N PRO A 128 9.58 17.55 4.66
CA PRO A 128 10.47 17.01 3.63
C PRO A 128 10.86 15.54 3.87
N HIS A 129 10.62 15.01 5.07
CA HIS A 129 11.00 13.65 5.45
C HIS A 129 9.87 12.63 5.33
N VAL A 130 8.66 13.08 4.99
CA VAL A 130 7.48 12.22 4.87
C VAL A 130 7.04 12.04 3.42
N VAL A 131 6.49 10.89 3.08
CA VAL A 131 5.97 10.59 1.75
C VAL A 131 4.79 9.61 1.80
N GLY A 132 3.81 9.81 0.92
CA GLY A 132 2.65 8.93 0.78
C GLY A 132 3.00 7.58 0.16
N LEU A 133 2.40 6.51 0.69
CA LEU A 133 2.54 5.14 0.18
C LEU A 133 1.37 4.70 -0.71
N THR A 134 0.23 5.38 -0.66
CA THR A 134 -1.00 5.05 -1.39
C THR A 134 -1.23 6.02 -2.55
N ASP A 135 -1.94 5.58 -3.60
CA ASP A 135 -2.26 6.37 -4.81
C ASP A 135 -3.64 5.98 -5.34
N ALA A 136 -4.70 6.54 -4.77
CA ALA A 136 -6.05 6.16 -5.19
C ALA A 136 -7.12 7.26 -5.07
N GLY A 137 -6.86 8.37 -4.37
CA GLY A 137 -7.73 9.54 -4.35
C GLY A 137 -8.25 9.91 -2.96
N ARG A 138 -9.44 10.51 -2.90
CA ARG A 138 -9.97 11.19 -1.69
C ARG A 138 -10.45 10.24 -0.59
N ASP A 139 -10.94 9.05 -0.93
CA ASP A 139 -11.60 8.13 0.01
C ASP A 139 -10.69 6.96 0.42
N ASP A 140 -9.42 7.00 0.02
CA ASP A 140 -8.44 5.95 0.25
C ASP A 140 -7.68 6.14 1.56
N PRO A 141 -7.21 5.04 2.17
CA PRO A 141 -6.37 5.14 3.36
C PRO A 141 -5.11 5.96 3.06
N VAL A 142 -4.88 6.97 3.88
CA VAL A 142 -3.65 7.76 3.85
C VAL A 142 -2.61 7.05 4.72
N MET A 143 -1.56 6.57 4.06
CA MET A 143 -0.42 5.91 4.71
C MET A 143 0.84 6.71 4.41
N ILE A 144 1.49 7.20 5.46
CA ILE A 144 2.61 8.13 5.36
C ILE A 144 3.86 7.51 5.95
N LEU A 145 4.88 7.35 5.11
CA LEU A 145 6.20 6.92 5.52
C LEU A 145 7.01 8.12 6.01
N ASP A 146 7.44 8.10 7.27
CA ASP A 146 8.37 9.07 7.84
C ASP A 146 9.81 8.48 7.81
N THR A 147 10.64 9.03 6.92
CA THR A 147 12.04 8.60 6.73
C THR A 147 12.99 9.18 7.78
N GLU A 148 12.61 10.20 8.54
CA GLU A 148 13.42 10.68 9.65
C GLU A 148 13.32 9.70 10.84
N ARG A 149 12.13 9.13 11.03
CA ARG A 149 11.81 8.29 12.19
C ARG A 149 11.80 6.79 11.90
N GLY A 150 11.67 6.38 10.65
CA GLY A 150 11.59 4.97 10.27
C GLY A 150 10.26 4.31 10.64
N ILE A 151 9.18 5.08 10.56
CA ILE A 151 7.82 4.66 10.92
C ILE A 151 6.83 4.95 9.78
N VAL A 152 5.71 4.24 9.78
CA VAL A 152 4.57 4.51 8.91
C VAL A 152 3.40 4.92 9.76
N HIS A 153 2.89 6.13 9.53
CA HIS A 153 1.62 6.60 10.05
C HIS A 153 0.50 6.08 9.15
N TRP A 154 -0.60 5.62 9.74
CA TRP A 154 -1.81 5.29 9.01
C TRP A 154 -2.95 6.12 9.61
N GLU A 155 -3.54 7.00 8.80
CA GLU A 155 -4.72 7.77 9.18
C GLU A 155 -5.95 6.84 9.27
N GLU A 156 -6.61 6.86 10.43
CA GLU A 156 -7.86 6.13 10.68
C GLU A 156 -7.86 4.64 10.23
N PRO A 157 -6.90 3.81 10.68
CA PRO A 157 -6.90 2.39 10.34
C PRO A 157 -8.16 1.71 10.90
N ASP A 158 -8.62 0.65 10.22
CA ASP A 158 -9.77 -0.13 10.70
C ASP A 158 -9.57 -0.49 12.19
N TRP A 159 -10.64 -0.32 12.98
CA TRP A 159 -10.61 -0.49 14.43
C TRP A 159 -10.05 -1.85 14.85
N LYS A 160 -10.28 -2.91 14.06
CA LYS A 160 -9.76 -4.25 14.33
C LYS A 160 -8.25 -4.30 14.14
N ILE A 161 -7.72 -3.72 13.07
CA ILE A 161 -6.28 -3.63 12.80
C ILE A 161 -5.61 -2.85 13.93
N ARG A 162 -6.22 -1.73 14.32
CA ARG A 162 -5.73 -0.92 15.45
C ARG A 162 -5.65 -1.73 16.75
N ILE A 163 -6.66 -2.53 17.07
CA ILE A 163 -6.65 -3.33 18.31
C ILE A 163 -5.67 -4.50 18.21
N GLU A 164 -5.64 -5.21 17.08
CA GLU A 164 -4.77 -6.38 16.86
C GLU A 164 -3.29 -6.01 17.03
N HIS A 165 -2.89 -4.85 16.52
CA HIS A 165 -1.51 -4.37 16.53
C HIS A 165 -1.24 -3.30 17.59
N PHE A 166 -2.10 -3.17 18.61
CA PHE A 166 -2.02 -2.11 19.62
C PHE A 166 -0.69 -2.11 20.40
N GLN A 167 -0.16 -3.30 20.72
CA GLN A 167 1.05 -3.41 21.52
C GLN A 167 2.31 -2.93 20.80
N GLU A 168 2.27 -2.85 19.47
CA GLU A 168 3.39 -2.47 18.61
C GLU A 168 3.20 -1.07 18.01
N GLN A 169 2.14 -0.36 18.41
CA GLN A 169 1.95 1.04 18.05
C GLN A 169 2.98 1.92 18.76
N ILE A 170 3.46 2.92 18.03
CA ILE A 170 4.41 3.91 18.48
C ILE A 170 3.64 5.21 18.66
N TYR A 171 3.70 5.75 19.87
CA TYR A 171 3.18 7.06 20.19
C TYR A 171 4.33 7.92 20.66
N TYR A 172 4.31 9.19 20.26
CA TYR A 172 5.31 10.15 20.69
C TYR A 172 4.69 11.54 20.70
N ASP A 173 5.17 12.38 21.61
CA ASP A 173 4.79 13.77 21.62
C ASP A 173 5.62 14.51 20.56
N PRO A 174 4.98 15.18 19.58
CA PRO A 174 5.71 16.02 18.64
C PRO A 174 6.35 17.22 19.39
N PRO A 175 7.47 17.79 18.90
CA PRO A 175 8.06 19.00 19.47
C PRO A 175 7.04 20.12 19.69
N GLU A 176 7.20 20.92 20.75
CA GLU A 176 6.23 21.98 21.11
C GLU A 176 6.02 23.03 20.00
N ASP A 177 6.98 23.20 19.09
CA ASP A 177 6.93 24.12 17.96
C ASP A 177 6.36 23.50 16.67
N THR A 178 5.94 22.24 16.72
CA THR A 178 5.30 21.55 15.59
C THR A 178 3.98 22.25 15.24
N PRO A 179 3.75 22.61 13.97
CA PRO A 179 2.47 23.17 13.54
C PRO A 179 1.29 22.27 13.95
N GLN A 180 0.18 22.85 14.41
CA GLN A 180 -0.95 22.06 14.92
C GLN A 180 -1.42 21.00 13.92
N ALA A 181 -1.54 21.36 12.64
CA ALA A 181 -1.95 20.41 11.61
C ALA A 181 -0.94 19.24 11.47
N GLU A 182 0.35 19.46 11.74
CA GLU A 182 1.34 18.39 11.78
C GLU A 182 1.26 17.55 13.05
N ALA A 183 1.01 18.21 14.19
CA ALA A 183 0.79 17.51 15.45
C ALA A 183 -0.45 16.60 15.39
N ASP A 184 -1.52 17.04 14.71
CA ASP A 184 -2.78 16.29 14.59
C ASP A 184 -2.55 14.94 13.91
N TRP A 185 -1.93 14.91 12.72
CA TRP A 185 -1.69 13.63 12.04
C TRP A 185 -0.57 12.80 12.69
N ARG A 186 0.39 13.42 13.38
CA ARG A 186 1.42 12.67 14.14
C ARG A 186 0.84 11.92 15.35
N CYS A 187 -0.36 12.27 15.80
CA CYS A 187 -1.11 11.52 16.80
C CYS A 187 -1.76 10.24 16.25
N GLU A 188 -1.82 10.07 14.92
CA GLU A 188 -2.35 8.86 14.31
C GLU A 188 -1.47 7.64 14.62
N PRO A 189 -2.07 6.43 14.66
CA PRO A 189 -1.32 5.20 14.88
C PRO A 189 -0.13 5.07 13.93
N ALA A 190 1.04 4.78 14.51
CA ALA A 190 2.27 4.53 13.76
C ALA A 190 2.90 3.18 14.13
N TRP A 191 3.60 2.58 13.18
CA TRP A 191 4.39 1.36 13.37
C TRP A 191 5.76 1.51 12.72
N SER A 192 6.76 0.76 13.18
CA SER A 192 8.05 0.72 12.48
C SER A 192 7.85 0.17 11.08
N VAL A 193 8.63 0.66 10.11
CA VAL A 193 8.49 0.24 8.71
C VAL A 193 8.51 -1.29 8.55
N PRO A 194 9.47 -2.04 9.13
CA PRO A 194 9.46 -3.50 9.01
C PRO A 194 8.22 -4.16 9.61
N TYR A 195 7.74 -3.64 10.75
CA TYR A 195 6.56 -4.19 11.41
C TYR A 195 5.28 -3.89 10.61
N PHE A 196 5.16 -2.70 10.06
CA PHE A 196 4.01 -2.29 9.25
C PHE A 196 3.80 -3.23 8.06
N PHE A 197 4.82 -3.40 7.22
CA PHE A 197 4.73 -4.27 6.04
C PHE A 197 4.73 -5.76 6.40
N GLY A 198 5.53 -6.19 7.38
CA GLY A 198 5.71 -7.59 7.73
C GLY A 198 4.62 -8.18 8.62
N HIS A 199 3.91 -7.36 9.41
CA HIS A 199 2.92 -7.83 10.38
C HIS A 199 1.58 -7.13 10.20
N VAL A 200 1.55 -5.79 10.20
CA VAL A 200 0.28 -5.05 10.14
C VAL A 200 -0.50 -5.41 8.87
N LEU A 201 0.13 -5.32 7.70
CA LEU A 201 -0.51 -5.64 6.42
C LEU A 201 -0.62 -7.15 6.17
N GLN A 202 0.47 -7.91 6.36
CA GLN A 202 0.48 -9.35 6.06
C GLN A 202 -0.51 -10.14 6.94
N SER A 203 -0.67 -9.80 8.23
CA SER A 203 -1.59 -10.55 9.10
C SER A 203 -3.03 -10.50 8.63
N GLN A 204 -3.44 -9.42 7.93
CA GLN A 204 -4.79 -9.29 7.39
C GLN A 204 -5.05 -10.26 6.23
N PHE A 205 -4.04 -10.55 5.41
CA PHE A 205 -4.11 -11.54 4.36
C PHE A 205 -3.98 -12.98 4.90
N THR A 206 -3.06 -13.22 5.84
CA THR A 206 -2.86 -14.53 6.49
C THR A 206 -4.10 -14.99 7.26
N SER A 207 -4.77 -14.05 7.95
CA SER A 207 -6.03 -14.31 8.65
C SER A 207 -7.26 -14.33 7.73
N LEU A 208 -7.09 -13.96 6.45
CA LEU A 208 -8.17 -13.74 5.49
C LEU A 208 -9.19 -12.72 5.99
N TYR A 209 -8.73 -11.70 6.72
CA TYR A 209 -9.52 -10.50 6.99
C TYR A 209 -9.61 -9.60 5.76
N TRP A 210 -8.59 -9.62 4.90
CA TRP A 210 -8.62 -9.17 3.52
C TRP A 210 -8.55 -10.37 2.59
N ILE A 211 -9.49 -10.46 1.66
CA ILE A 211 -9.63 -11.61 0.75
C ILE A 211 -9.41 -11.17 -0.70
N PRO A 212 -8.39 -11.68 -1.40
CA PRO A 212 -8.27 -11.46 -2.83
C PRO A 212 -9.34 -12.27 -3.58
N ILE A 213 -10.06 -11.60 -4.48
CA ILE A 213 -11.12 -12.20 -5.31
C ILE A 213 -10.69 -12.36 -6.78
N SER A 214 -9.52 -11.81 -7.12
CA SER A 214 -8.85 -11.94 -8.42
C SER A 214 -7.37 -11.55 -8.26
N GLN A 215 -6.61 -11.55 -9.35
CA GLN A 215 -5.19 -11.14 -9.34
C GLN A 215 -5.00 -9.63 -9.11
N GLN A 216 -6.08 -8.83 -9.12
CA GLN A 216 -6.05 -7.37 -9.05
C GLN A 216 -6.93 -6.78 -7.95
N SER A 217 -7.84 -7.56 -7.37
CA SER A 217 -8.87 -7.04 -6.48
C SER A 217 -8.94 -7.77 -5.16
N VAL A 218 -9.02 -6.99 -4.09
CA VAL A 218 -9.08 -7.44 -2.71
C VAL A 218 -10.34 -6.87 -2.06
N ARG A 219 -11.02 -7.66 -1.23
CA ARG A 219 -12.22 -7.22 -0.49
C ARG A 219 -11.98 -7.30 1.00
N PRO A 220 -12.43 -6.30 1.77
CA PRO A 220 -12.41 -6.41 3.22
C PRO A 220 -13.55 -7.33 3.66
N THR A 221 -13.33 -8.06 4.74
CA THR A 221 -14.40 -8.89 5.33
C THR A 221 -15.26 -8.11 6.33
N ALA A 222 -14.84 -6.89 6.70
CA ALA A 222 -15.65 -5.95 7.45
C ALA A 222 -16.30 -4.93 6.51
N GLY A 223 -17.46 -4.41 6.90
CA GLY A 223 -18.11 -3.26 6.25
C GLY A 223 -19.49 -3.57 5.68
N SER A 224 -19.74 -4.78 5.16
CA SER A 224 -21.07 -5.15 4.67
C SER A 224 -21.91 -5.86 5.73
N LYS A 225 -23.19 -5.47 5.80
CA LYS A 225 -24.21 -6.08 6.66
C LYS A 225 -25.19 -6.94 5.88
N LEU A 226 -25.01 -7.04 4.56
CA LEU A 226 -25.87 -7.86 3.72
C LEU A 226 -25.52 -9.34 3.94
N PRO A 227 -26.50 -10.23 4.20
CA PRO A 227 -26.23 -11.65 4.41
C PRO A 227 -25.45 -12.30 3.26
N GLU A 228 -25.73 -11.90 2.02
CA GLU A 228 -25.07 -12.41 0.81
C GLU A 228 -23.56 -12.12 0.79
N ASP A 229 -23.14 -10.94 1.23
CA ASP A 229 -21.72 -10.56 1.32
C ASP A 229 -21.00 -11.38 2.38
N VAL A 230 -21.68 -11.67 3.50
CA VAL A 230 -21.15 -12.50 4.58
C VAL A 230 -20.95 -13.94 4.10
N ASP A 231 -21.95 -14.50 3.40
CA ASP A 231 -21.88 -15.85 2.84
C ASP A 231 -20.77 -15.96 1.77
N MET A 232 -20.67 -14.97 0.87
CA MET A 232 -19.58 -14.89 -0.12
C MET A 232 -18.21 -14.86 0.56
N VAL A 233 -18.03 -14.03 1.58
CA VAL A 233 -16.78 -13.95 2.35
C VAL A 233 -16.43 -15.30 2.99
N HIS A 234 -17.42 -15.99 3.57
CA HIS A 234 -17.21 -17.32 4.13
C HIS A 234 -16.80 -18.34 3.06
N ARG A 235 -17.45 -18.30 1.90
CA ARG A 235 -17.15 -19.20 0.78
C ARG A 235 -15.73 -19.00 0.25
N VAL A 236 -15.33 -17.75 0.00
CA VAL A 236 -13.98 -17.44 -0.48
C VAL A 236 -12.93 -17.86 0.56
N ARG A 237 -13.17 -17.61 1.85
CA ARG A 237 -12.27 -18.07 2.93
C ARG A 237 -12.08 -19.57 2.93
N GLU A 238 -13.17 -20.32 2.77
CA GLU A 238 -13.11 -21.78 2.73
C GLU A 238 -12.22 -22.26 1.59
N ILE A 239 -12.35 -21.67 0.39
CA ILE A 239 -11.53 -22.01 -0.78
C ILE A 239 -10.05 -21.79 -0.48
N TYR A 240 -9.66 -20.61 0.03
CA TYR A 240 -8.26 -20.35 0.40
C TYR A 240 -7.73 -21.38 1.40
N ARG A 241 -8.51 -21.73 2.44
CA ARG A 241 -8.10 -22.73 3.43
C ARG A 241 -7.98 -24.13 2.84
N GLN A 242 -8.88 -24.53 1.95
CA GLN A 242 -8.84 -25.82 1.24
C GLN A 242 -7.64 -25.92 0.29
N SER A 243 -7.28 -24.80 -0.34
CA SER A 243 -6.10 -24.68 -1.19
C SER A 243 -4.78 -24.58 -0.40
N GLY A 244 -4.81 -24.66 0.94
CA GLY A 244 -3.59 -24.70 1.76
C GLY A 244 -3.17 -23.38 2.41
N TRP A 245 -3.87 -22.27 2.17
CA TRP A 245 -3.49 -20.97 2.76
C TRP A 245 -3.65 -20.94 4.29
N PRO A 246 -2.65 -20.48 5.07
CA PRO A 246 -1.51 -19.66 4.67
C PRO A 246 -0.18 -20.43 4.67
N ASP A 247 -0.22 -21.74 4.54
CA ASP A 247 0.97 -22.57 4.52
C ASP A 247 1.60 -22.55 3.12
N ASP A 248 2.74 -21.86 2.99
CA ASP A 248 3.44 -21.65 1.72
C ASP A 248 3.86 -22.98 1.04
N GLU A 249 4.06 -24.07 1.79
CA GLU A 249 4.49 -25.35 1.21
C GLU A 249 3.37 -26.10 0.45
N GLY A 250 2.10 -25.80 0.77
CA GLY A 250 0.93 -26.49 0.22
C GLY A 250 0.01 -25.61 -0.62
N TYR A 251 0.30 -24.31 -0.73
CA TYR A 251 -0.59 -23.35 -1.38
C TYR A 251 -0.42 -23.32 -2.90
N ASP A 252 -1.46 -23.72 -3.64
CA ASP A 252 -1.55 -23.53 -5.09
C ASP A 252 -2.35 -22.26 -5.41
N LYS A 253 -1.62 -21.19 -5.75
CA LYS A 253 -2.18 -19.88 -6.11
C LYS A 253 -3.15 -19.96 -7.30
N ASP A 254 -2.77 -20.67 -8.36
CA ASP A 254 -3.52 -20.63 -9.61
C ASP A 254 -4.82 -21.45 -9.48
N GLU A 255 -4.75 -22.63 -8.85
CA GLU A 255 -5.93 -23.44 -8.54
C GLU A 255 -6.88 -22.72 -7.58
N CYS A 256 -6.33 -22.05 -6.55
CA CYS A 256 -7.13 -21.26 -5.59
C CYS A 256 -7.89 -20.14 -6.29
N LEU A 257 -7.22 -19.33 -7.13
CA LEU A 257 -7.86 -18.21 -7.80
C LEU A 257 -8.87 -18.66 -8.86
N GLU A 258 -8.63 -19.79 -9.52
CA GLU A 258 -9.62 -20.40 -10.42
C GLU A 258 -10.87 -20.85 -9.65
N ALA A 259 -10.69 -21.52 -8.51
CA ALA A 259 -11.80 -21.93 -7.65
C ALA A 259 -12.60 -20.72 -7.11
N VAL A 260 -11.92 -19.66 -6.68
CA VAL A 260 -12.57 -18.41 -6.25
C VAL A 260 -13.37 -17.78 -7.39
N ARG A 261 -12.78 -17.67 -8.59
CA ARG A 261 -13.46 -17.12 -9.77
C ARG A 261 -14.73 -17.90 -10.10
N ASN A 262 -14.66 -19.23 -10.10
CA ASN A 262 -15.79 -20.09 -10.43
C ASN A 262 -16.90 -19.98 -9.37
N ALA A 263 -16.55 -20.02 -8.07
CA ALA A 263 -17.52 -19.85 -6.99
C ALA A 263 -18.22 -18.49 -7.04
N LEU A 264 -17.49 -17.40 -7.29
CA LEU A 264 -18.10 -16.08 -7.44
C LEU A 264 -19.00 -16.02 -8.69
N ALA A 265 -18.60 -16.57 -9.82
CA ALA A 265 -19.40 -16.52 -11.04
C ALA A 265 -20.71 -17.33 -10.93
N GLU A 266 -20.69 -18.47 -10.23
CA GLU A 266 -21.84 -19.37 -10.11
C GLU A 266 -22.77 -19.02 -8.94
N GLU A 267 -22.19 -18.68 -7.79
CA GLU A 267 -22.93 -18.52 -6.52
C GLU A 267 -23.17 -17.04 -6.18
N TYR A 268 -22.29 -16.12 -6.60
CA TYR A 268 -22.28 -14.70 -6.19
C TYR A 268 -21.95 -13.74 -7.35
N PRO A 269 -22.75 -13.72 -8.44
CA PRO A 269 -22.39 -13.01 -9.67
C PRO A 269 -22.18 -11.50 -9.48
N ASP A 270 -22.88 -10.88 -8.53
CA ASP A 270 -22.75 -9.45 -8.19
C ASP A 270 -21.42 -9.11 -7.48
N HIS A 271 -20.70 -10.12 -6.99
CA HIS A 271 -19.40 -10.01 -6.31
C HIS A 271 -18.22 -10.38 -7.20
N THR A 272 -18.48 -10.74 -8.46
CA THR A 272 -17.42 -11.03 -9.42
C THR A 272 -16.55 -9.81 -9.68
N CYS A 273 -15.26 -10.03 -9.92
CA CYS A 273 -14.39 -8.94 -10.33
C CYS A 273 -14.80 -8.48 -11.73
N GLY A 274 -15.31 -7.25 -11.84
CA GLY A 274 -15.71 -6.65 -13.11
C GLY A 274 -14.54 -6.22 -14.01
N ARG A 275 -13.29 -6.38 -13.54
CA ARG A 275 -12.08 -6.05 -14.31
C ARG A 275 -11.82 -7.10 -15.36
N LYS A 276 -11.52 -6.67 -16.58
CA LYS A 276 -11.11 -7.60 -17.63
C LYS A 276 -9.75 -8.18 -17.27
N GLY A 277 -9.68 -9.49 -17.08
CA GLY A 277 -8.40 -10.18 -16.96
C GLY A 277 -7.49 -9.78 -18.12
N SER A 278 -6.21 -9.58 -17.84
CA SER A 278 -5.20 -9.45 -18.90
C SER A 278 -5.03 -10.81 -19.57
N ASP A 279 -5.92 -11.11 -20.51
CA ASP A 279 -5.62 -11.99 -21.63
C ASP A 279 -4.80 -11.16 -22.62
N ASP A 280 -3.48 -11.22 -22.45
CA ASP A 280 -2.39 -11.05 -23.43
C ASP A 280 -1.07 -10.67 -22.73
#